data_AF-A0A537YG68-F1
#
_entry.id   AF-A0A537YG68-F1
#
_cell.length_a   1.000
_cell.length_b   1.000
_cell.length_c   1.000
_cell.angle_alpha   90.00
_cell.angle_beta   90.00
_cell.angle_gamma   90.00
#
_symmetry.space_group_name_H-M   'P 1'
#
loop_
_entity.id
_entity.type
_entity.pdbx_description
1 polymer ?
#
loop_
_entity_poly.entity_id
_entity_poly.type
_entity_poly.pdbx_seq_one_letter_code
_entity_poly.pdbx_strand_id
1 'polypeptide(L)'
;MVPDMDPEERESILEELEDLGSLRQMFEERGFKGVMITCAECGEDHYYGWDMLKESLEYMLETGEPRMHEPAFEPHPDEYISWDYGRGYLDALGEAEAEEMEAPPSDVSPTAVWLGDRTRCAYCRGRLPARGLQEWMYCPFCGANLAPLRLADALVARGWKEDDIARLMDECGFEPPLAVGEDPATPDPASPTTE
;
A
#
# COMPACT_ATOMS: atom_id res chain seq x y z
N MET A 1 14.10 30.80 4.27
CA MET A 1 14.16 30.69 5.74
C MET A 1 13.35 31.84 6.31
N VAL A 2 12.10 31.56 6.66
CA VAL A 2 11.22 32.51 7.34
C VAL A 2 11.86 32.87 8.69
N PRO A 3 11.93 34.15 9.09
CA PRO A 3 12.61 34.51 10.34
C PRO A 3 11.90 34.08 11.63
N ASP A 4 10.61 33.73 11.59
CA ASP A 4 9.74 33.66 12.78
C ASP A 4 8.78 32.43 12.83
N MET A 5 9.00 31.36 12.05
CA MET A 5 8.21 30.13 12.19
C MET A 5 8.64 29.36 13.44
N ASP A 6 7.69 28.88 14.24
CA ASP A 6 7.98 28.22 15.51
C ASP A 6 8.71 26.87 15.30
N PRO A 7 9.66 26.47 16.17
CA PRO A 7 10.35 25.20 16.01
C PRO A 7 9.44 23.97 16.08
N GLU A 8 8.39 23.97 16.90
CA GLU A 8 7.45 22.84 17.03
C GLU A 8 6.55 22.75 15.79
N GLU A 9 6.05 23.90 15.30
CA GLU A 9 5.33 24.01 14.02
C GLU A 9 6.18 23.53 12.85
N ARG A 10 7.47 23.91 12.82
CA ARG A 10 8.42 23.46 11.80
C ARG A 10 8.67 21.95 11.84
N GLU A 11 8.77 21.37 13.02
CA GLU A 11 8.97 19.93 13.21
C GLU A 11 7.73 19.17 12.72
N SER A 12 6.53 19.60 13.11
CA SER A 12 5.27 19.02 12.66
C SER A 12 5.10 19.02 11.12
N ILE A 13 5.43 20.12 10.42
CA ILE A 13 5.35 20.16 8.94
C ILE A 13 6.36 19.21 8.27
N LEU A 14 7.51 18.95 8.91
CA LEU A 14 8.50 17.99 8.41
C LEU A 14 8.05 16.55 8.61
N GLU A 15 7.42 16.24 9.75
CA GLU A 15 6.76 14.95 10.00
C GLU A 15 5.64 14.71 8.97
N GLU A 16 4.78 15.70 8.69
CA GLU A 16 3.74 15.59 7.66
C GLU A 16 4.30 15.35 6.25
N LEU A 17 5.48 15.89 5.92
CA LEU A 17 6.18 15.60 4.65
C LEU A 17 6.74 14.17 4.58
N GLU A 18 7.19 13.62 5.71
CA GLU A 18 7.68 12.24 5.81
C GLU A 18 6.52 11.23 5.74
N ASP A 19 5.44 11.49 6.46
CA ASP A 19 4.17 10.75 6.36
C ASP A 19 3.65 10.76 4.92
N LEU A 20 3.57 11.93 4.28
CA LEU A 20 3.12 12.05 2.90
C LEU A 20 3.98 11.25 1.92
N GLY A 21 5.30 11.23 2.11
CA GLY A 21 6.22 10.41 1.33
C GLY A 21 5.96 8.92 1.48
N SER A 22 5.76 8.47 2.72
CA SER A 22 5.46 7.08 3.07
C SER A 22 4.10 6.64 2.52
N LEU A 23 3.07 7.48 2.68
CA LEU A 23 1.73 7.24 2.11
C LEU A 23 1.76 7.19 0.59
N ARG A 24 2.47 8.11 -0.07
CA ARG A 24 2.62 8.07 -1.53
C ARG A 24 3.24 6.75 -1.99
N GLN A 25 4.35 6.34 -1.38
CA GLN A 25 5.03 5.09 -1.74
C GLN A 25 4.10 3.87 -1.60
N MET A 26 3.22 3.85 -0.58
CA MET A 26 2.30 2.74 -0.37
C MET A 26 1.05 2.79 -1.25
N PHE A 27 0.49 3.97 -1.54
CA PHE A 27 -0.85 4.10 -2.14
C PHE A 27 -0.86 4.56 -3.60
N GLU A 28 0.19 5.22 -4.11
CA GLU A 28 0.27 5.66 -5.51
C GLU A 28 0.28 4.46 -6.48
N GLU A 29 1.06 3.41 -6.18
CA GLU A 29 1.09 2.17 -6.99
C GLU A 29 -0.25 1.41 -7.01
N ARG A 30 -1.14 1.70 -6.05
CA ARG A 30 -2.50 1.13 -5.95
C ARG A 30 -3.54 1.96 -6.70
N GLY A 31 -3.15 3.06 -7.33
CA GLY A 31 -4.03 3.94 -8.11
C GLY A 31 -4.60 5.13 -7.34
N PHE A 32 -4.25 5.34 -6.06
CA PHE A 32 -4.65 6.54 -5.33
C PHE A 32 -3.88 7.76 -5.83
N LYS A 33 -4.60 8.87 -6.06
CA LYS A 33 -4.06 10.11 -6.63
C LYS A 33 -3.51 11.08 -5.58
N GLY A 34 -3.83 10.83 -4.31
CA GLY A 34 -3.47 11.71 -3.20
C GLY A 34 -4.27 11.42 -1.94
N VAL A 35 -4.43 12.46 -1.12
CA VAL A 35 -5.15 12.40 0.16
C VAL A 35 -6.35 13.34 0.19
N MET A 36 -7.34 12.96 1.00
CA MET A 36 -8.46 13.79 1.41
C MET A 36 -8.24 14.25 2.86
N ILE A 37 -8.34 15.56 3.09
CA ILE A 37 -8.25 16.19 4.41
C ILE A 37 -9.57 16.89 4.71
N THR A 38 -10.30 16.45 5.75
CA THR A 38 -11.46 17.19 6.24
C THR A 38 -10.99 18.44 6.99
N CYS A 39 -11.22 19.62 6.44
CA CYS A 39 -10.75 20.86 7.03
C CYS A 39 -11.60 21.26 8.24
N ALA A 40 -10.96 21.45 9.41
CA ALA A 40 -11.65 21.81 10.65
C ALA A 40 -12.28 23.22 10.65
N GLU A 41 -11.85 24.12 9.76
CA GLU A 41 -12.34 25.51 9.71
C GLU A 41 -13.59 25.67 8.84
N CYS A 42 -13.61 25.09 7.63
CA CYS A 42 -14.76 25.15 6.73
C CYS A 42 -15.72 23.96 6.88
N GLY A 43 -15.25 22.82 7.39
CA GLY A 43 -16.02 21.58 7.50
C GLY A 43 -16.19 20.82 6.18
N GLU A 44 -15.38 21.13 5.16
CA GLU A 44 -15.41 20.50 3.84
C GLU A 44 -14.20 19.56 3.63
N ASP A 45 -14.37 18.56 2.77
CA ASP A 45 -13.33 17.60 2.39
C ASP A 45 -12.46 18.17 1.26
N HIS A 46 -11.19 18.43 1.55
CA HIS A 46 -10.22 18.94 0.59
C HIS A 46 -9.40 17.79 -0.02
N TYR A 47 -9.47 17.66 -1.35
CA TYR A 47 -8.76 16.63 -2.10
C TYR A 47 -7.45 17.17 -2.67
N TYR A 48 -6.32 16.73 -2.12
CA TYR A 48 -4.99 17.11 -2.58
C TYR A 48 -4.33 15.95 -3.33
N GLY A 49 -3.86 16.20 -4.55
CA GLY A 49 -2.95 15.27 -5.22
C GLY A 49 -1.59 15.20 -4.51
N TRP A 50 -0.86 14.08 -4.65
CA TRP A 50 0.43 13.86 -3.95
C TRP A 50 1.40 15.05 -4.06
N ASP A 51 1.64 15.53 -5.28
CA ASP A 51 2.54 16.65 -5.53
C ASP A 51 1.96 18.01 -5.06
N MET A 52 0.64 18.16 -5.05
CA MET A 52 -0.03 19.39 -4.61
C MET A 52 0.10 19.59 -3.09
N LEU A 53 -0.15 18.55 -2.29
CA LEU A 53 0.04 18.66 -0.83
C LEU A 53 1.50 18.87 -0.49
N LYS A 54 2.41 18.16 -1.17
CA LYS A 54 3.86 18.32 -1.00
C LYS A 54 4.30 19.75 -1.28
N GLU A 55 3.90 20.33 -2.42
CA GLU A 55 4.19 21.74 -2.76
C GLU A 55 3.60 22.72 -1.73
N SER A 56 2.45 22.41 -1.13
CA SER A 56 1.84 23.25 -0.08
C SER A 56 2.65 23.21 1.22
N LEU A 57 3.09 22.04 1.67
CA LEU A 57 3.91 21.86 2.87
C LEU A 57 5.32 22.45 2.69
N GLU A 58 5.96 22.23 1.54
CA GLU A 58 7.24 22.85 1.20
C GLU A 58 7.13 24.38 1.16
N TYR A 59 6.04 24.93 0.60
CA TYR A 59 5.78 26.37 0.60
C TYR A 59 5.52 26.94 2.00
N MET A 60 4.83 26.18 2.86
CA MET A 60 4.60 26.57 4.27
C MET A 60 5.93 26.65 5.02
N LEU A 61 6.85 25.69 4.84
CA LEU A 61 8.21 25.77 5.40
C LEU A 61 9.03 26.98 4.87
N GLU A 62 8.77 27.41 3.63
CA GLU A 62 9.47 28.54 3.00
C GLU A 62 8.92 29.92 3.36
N THR A 63 7.63 30.01 3.70
CA THR A 63 6.90 31.29 3.82
C THR A 63 6.13 31.50 5.13
N GLY A 64 5.76 30.43 5.84
CA GLY A 64 4.91 30.46 7.03
C GLY A 64 3.41 30.60 6.72
N GLU A 65 2.99 30.51 5.45
CA GLU A 65 1.58 30.59 5.05
C GLU A 65 1.18 29.35 4.23
N PRO A 66 -0.04 28.81 4.40
CA PRO A 66 -0.57 27.76 3.53
C PRO A 66 -0.76 28.30 2.12
N ARG A 67 -0.30 27.55 1.11
CA ARG A 67 -0.51 27.91 -0.28
C ARG A 67 -1.97 27.65 -0.67
N MET A 68 -2.67 28.67 -1.15
CA MET A 68 -3.97 28.44 -1.78
C MET A 68 -3.79 27.74 -3.13
N HIS A 69 -4.46 26.60 -3.28
CA HIS A 69 -4.57 25.84 -4.52
C HIS A 69 -6.02 25.87 -5.00
N GLU A 70 -6.23 25.79 -6.31
CA GLU A 70 -7.59 25.57 -6.86
C GLU A 70 -8.05 24.15 -6.51
N PRO A 71 -9.32 23.93 -6.10
CA PRO A 71 -9.82 22.59 -5.79
C PRO A 71 -9.69 21.63 -6.98
N ALA A 72 -9.51 20.35 -6.68
CA ALA A 72 -9.62 19.31 -7.69
C ALA A 72 -10.98 19.41 -8.43
N PHE A 73 -10.95 19.29 -9.76
CA PHE A 73 -12.17 19.33 -10.57
C PHE A 73 -12.86 17.96 -10.53
N GLU A 74 -14.08 17.92 -10.00
CA GLU A 74 -14.92 16.71 -9.86
C GLU A 74 -14.15 15.48 -9.28
N PRO A 75 -13.55 15.59 -8.08
CA PRO A 75 -12.78 14.49 -7.50
C PRO A 75 -13.69 13.30 -7.17
N HIS A 76 -13.29 12.10 -7.56
CA HIS A 76 -13.92 10.87 -7.10
C HIS A 76 -13.34 10.49 -5.72
N PRO A 77 -14.15 10.43 -4.65
CA PRO A 77 -13.63 10.18 -3.30
C PRO A 77 -12.83 8.88 -3.17
N ASP A 78 -13.22 7.84 -3.90
CA ASP A 78 -12.57 6.52 -3.90
C ASP A 78 -11.14 6.54 -4.49
N GLU A 79 -10.72 7.64 -5.13
CA GLU A 79 -9.36 7.82 -5.68
C GLU A 79 -8.39 8.48 -4.68
N TYR A 80 -8.85 8.80 -3.46
CA TYR A 80 -8.07 9.48 -2.42
C TYR A 80 -8.22 8.74 -1.08
N ILE A 81 -7.12 8.56 -0.33
CA ILE A 81 -7.20 8.06 1.06
C ILE A 81 -7.47 9.22 2.01
N SER A 82 -8.21 9.03 3.11
CA SER A 82 -8.27 10.08 4.14
C SER A 82 -6.95 10.18 4.89
N TRP A 83 -6.54 11.40 5.22
CA TRP A 83 -5.28 11.68 5.91
C TRP A 83 -5.17 10.96 7.26
N ASP A 84 -6.24 11.02 8.07
CA ASP A 84 -6.29 10.33 9.37
C ASP A 84 -6.21 8.80 9.25
N TYR A 85 -6.79 8.22 8.19
CA TYR A 85 -6.61 6.80 7.91
C TYR A 85 -5.17 6.48 7.50
N GLY A 86 -4.56 7.34 6.68
CA GLY A 86 -3.17 7.22 6.27
C GLY A 86 -2.21 7.20 7.47
N ARG A 87 -2.27 8.22 8.34
CA ARG A 87 -1.40 8.26 9.53
C ARG A 87 -1.66 7.10 10.48
N GLY A 88 -2.93 6.81 10.80
CA GLY A 88 -3.28 5.66 11.65
C GLY A 88 -2.85 4.30 11.07
N TYR A 89 -2.66 4.22 9.75
CA TYR A 89 -2.08 3.07 9.06
C TYR A 89 -0.55 3.03 9.19
N LEU A 90 0.16 4.16 9.11
CA LEU A 90 1.60 4.24 9.39
C LEU A 90 1.91 3.95 10.87
N ASP A 91 1.15 4.52 11.80
CA ASP A 91 1.21 4.23 13.24
C ASP A 91 1.07 2.72 13.54
N ALA A 92 0.16 2.05 12.82
CA ALA A 92 -0.09 0.63 12.96
C ALA A 92 1.00 -0.25 12.33
N LEU A 93 1.88 0.31 11.49
CA LEU A 93 3.08 -0.37 11.00
C LEU A 93 4.25 -0.23 11.96
N GLY A 94 4.43 0.93 12.60
CA GLY A 94 5.47 1.16 13.62
C GLY A 94 6.91 1.22 13.08
N GLU A 95 7.73 2.11 13.64
CA GLU A 95 9.08 2.42 13.15
C GLU A 95 9.99 1.20 12.93
N ALA A 96 10.09 0.31 13.93
CA ALA A 96 10.99 -0.85 13.87
C ALA A 96 10.55 -1.94 12.87
N GLU A 97 9.25 -2.04 12.60
CA GLU A 97 8.71 -2.95 11.59
C GLU A 97 8.76 -2.31 10.19
N ALA A 98 8.70 -0.98 10.09
CA ALA A 98 8.96 -0.22 8.87
C ALA A 98 10.44 -0.26 8.42
N GLU A 99 11.42 -0.27 9.35
CA GLU A 99 12.85 -0.47 9.00
C GLU A 99 13.12 -1.87 8.41
N GLU A 100 12.38 -2.89 8.83
CA GLU A 100 12.45 -4.25 8.25
C GLU A 100 11.68 -4.37 6.92
N MET A 101 10.87 -3.37 6.54
CA MET A 101 10.06 -3.38 5.34
C MET A 101 10.84 -2.94 4.09
N GLU A 102 10.56 -3.60 2.98
CA GLU A 102 11.17 -3.34 1.67
C GLU A 102 10.02 -3.34 0.66
N ALA A 103 9.85 -2.25 -0.09
CA ALA A 103 8.81 -2.13 -1.10
C ALA A 103 8.85 -3.33 -2.09
N PRO A 104 7.70 -3.71 -2.69
CA PRO A 104 7.70 -4.72 -3.74
C PRO A 104 8.65 -4.31 -4.89
N PRO A 105 9.42 -5.25 -5.47
CA PRO A 105 10.24 -4.95 -6.64
C PRO A 105 9.33 -4.60 -7.82
N SER A 106 9.72 -3.62 -8.63
CA SER A 106 8.91 -3.18 -9.79
C SER A 106 8.84 -4.20 -10.93
N ASP A 107 9.64 -5.26 -10.88
CA ASP A 107 9.68 -6.38 -11.85
C ASP A 107 9.24 -7.72 -11.23
N VAL A 108 8.07 -7.74 -10.57
CA VAL A 108 7.49 -8.98 -10.02
C VAL A 108 7.19 -10.02 -11.13
N SER A 109 7.86 -11.17 -11.07
CA SER A 109 7.67 -12.28 -12.01
C SER A 109 6.43 -13.19 -11.64
N PRO A 110 5.67 -13.79 -12.60
CA PRO A 110 4.33 -14.52 -12.42
C PRO A 110 3.98 -16.11 -12.39
N THR A 111 4.77 -17.13 -11.91
CA THR A 111 4.35 -18.52 -11.39
C THR A 111 4.13 -18.65 -9.86
N ALA A 112 2.93 -19.05 -9.41
CA ALA A 112 2.45 -18.99 -8.02
C ALA A 112 3.16 -19.93 -7.00
N VAL A 113 3.45 -19.42 -5.78
CA VAL A 113 4.02 -20.24 -4.68
C VAL A 113 3.40 -19.92 -3.31
N TRP A 114 2.55 -20.82 -2.80
CA TRP A 114 1.97 -20.75 -1.45
C TRP A 114 3.02 -20.74 -0.33
N LEU A 115 4.12 -21.46 -0.52
CA LEU A 115 5.15 -21.77 0.48
C LEU A 115 6.54 -21.22 0.06
N GLY A 116 6.57 -19.97 -0.40
CA GLY A 116 7.81 -19.27 -0.75
C GLY A 116 8.54 -18.61 0.42
N ASP A 117 9.53 -17.76 0.12
CA ASP A 117 10.29 -16.93 1.07
C ASP A 117 9.38 -16.23 2.10
N ARG A 118 9.49 -16.65 3.37
CA ARG A 118 8.70 -16.16 4.51
C ARG A 118 9.18 -14.84 5.09
N THR A 119 10.14 -14.17 4.46
CA THR A 119 10.44 -12.75 4.74
C THR A 119 9.75 -11.81 3.76
N ARG A 120 9.01 -12.32 2.77
CA ARG A 120 8.32 -11.51 1.75
C ARG A 120 6.84 -11.89 1.62
N CYS A 121 6.00 -10.92 1.31
CA CYS A 121 4.62 -11.17 0.92
C CYS A 121 4.59 -12.05 -0.33
N ALA A 122 3.80 -13.13 -0.30
CA ALA A 122 3.65 -13.98 -1.47
C ALA A 122 2.93 -13.27 -2.64
N TYR A 123 2.08 -12.27 -2.38
CA TYR A 123 1.27 -11.56 -3.39
C TYR A 123 1.94 -10.34 -4.04
N CYS A 124 2.97 -9.75 -3.46
CA CYS A 124 3.68 -8.61 -4.07
C CYS A 124 5.20 -8.66 -3.94
N ARG A 125 5.74 -9.64 -3.19
CA ARG A 125 7.17 -9.80 -2.90
C ARG A 125 7.81 -8.67 -2.08
N GLY A 126 7.06 -7.67 -1.63
CA GLY A 126 7.52 -6.71 -0.61
C GLY A 126 7.92 -7.43 0.69
N ARG A 127 9.03 -7.02 1.30
CA ARG A 127 9.55 -7.63 2.54
C ARG A 127 8.67 -7.23 3.70
N LEU A 128 8.28 -8.23 4.50
CA LEU A 128 7.51 -8.04 5.72
C LEU A 128 8.44 -8.24 6.92
N PRO A 129 8.19 -7.58 8.06
CA PRO A 129 8.95 -7.79 9.28
C PRO A 129 8.82 -9.25 9.73
N ALA A 130 9.73 -9.70 10.60
CA ALA A 130 9.86 -11.11 10.99
C ALA A 130 8.58 -11.75 11.57
N ARG A 131 7.61 -10.94 12.02
CA ARG A 131 6.29 -11.35 12.55
C ARG A 131 5.11 -11.01 11.64
N GLY A 132 5.31 -10.20 10.60
CA GLY A 132 4.23 -9.64 9.79
C GLY A 132 3.36 -10.71 9.10
N LEU A 133 3.96 -11.80 8.62
CA LEU A 133 3.19 -12.92 8.03
C LEU A 133 2.36 -13.69 9.06
N GLN A 134 2.76 -13.71 10.33
CA GLN A 134 2.14 -14.51 11.39
C GLN A 134 1.07 -13.71 12.15
N GLU A 135 1.32 -12.43 12.38
CA GLU A 135 0.48 -11.57 13.21
C GLU A 135 -0.53 -10.75 12.37
N TRP A 136 -0.11 -10.16 11.25
CA TRP A 136 -0.97 -9.26 10.47
C TRP A 136 -2.06 -9.97 9.65
N MET A 137 -3.18 -9.26 9.42
CA MET A 137 -4.33 -9.78 8.66
C MET A 137 -4.16 -9.61 7.15
N TYR A 138 -3.53 -8.51 6.73
CA TYR A 138 -3.38 -8.06 5.36
C TYR A 138 -1.95 -7.62 5.09
N CYS A 139 -1.49 -7.69 3.84
CA CYS A 139 -0.20 -7.17 3.43
C CYS A 139 -0.22 -5.63 3.30
N PRO A 140 0.73 -4.89 3.90
CA PRO A 140 0.73 -3.45 3.83
C PRO A 140 1.22 -2.83 2.51
N PHE A 141 1.63 -3.65 1.52
CA PHE A 141 1.99 -3.16 0.18
C PHE A 141 0.89 -3.42 -0.88
N CYS A 142 0.15 -4.52 -0.77
CA CYS A 142 -0.86 -4.90 -1.76
C CYS A 142 -2.27 -5.15 -1.21
N GLY A 143 -2.48 -5.07 0.11
CA GLY A 143 -3.78 -5.32 0.74
C GLY A 143 -4.21 -6.79 0.78
N ALA A 144 -3.47 -7.70 0.14
CA ALA A 144 -3.82 -9.12 0.07
C ALA A 144 -3.92 -9.78 1.46
N ASN A 145 -4.92 -10.63 1.65
CA ASN A 145 -5.16 -11.32 2.91
C ASN A 145 -4.08 -12.37 3.18
N LEU A 146 -3.49 -12.34 4.38
CA LEU A 146 -2.37 -13.23 4.78
C LEU A 146 -2.84 -14.53 5.48
N ALA A 147 -4.13 -14.66 5.81
CA ALA A 147 -4.67 -15.90 6.40
C ALA A 147 -4.47 -17.17 5.55
N PRO A 148 -4.62 -17.15 4.20
CA PRO A 148 -4.35 -18.33 3.37
C PRO A 148 -2.90 -18.83 3.49
N LEU A 149 -1.93 -17.91 3.60
CA LEU A 149 -0.51 -18.25 3.79
C LEU A 149 -0.27 -18.90 5.17
N ARG A 150 -0.86 -18.34 6.23
CA ARG A 150 -0.82 -18.92 7.58
C ARG A 150 -1.49 -20.29 7.65
N LEU A 151 -2.57 -20.50 6.89
CA LEU A 151 -3.22 -21.81 6.76
C LEU A 151 -2.31 -22.80 6.02
N ALA A 152 -1.63 -22.38 4.95
CA ALA A 152 -0.65 -23.22 4.25
C ALA A 152 0.49 -23.65 5.20
N ASP A 153 1.10 -22.72 5.94
CA ASP A 153 2.14 -23.02 6.94
C ASP A 153 1.63 -23.97 8.02
N ALA A 154 0.39 -23.77 8.50
CA ALA A 154 -0.24 -24.63 9.50
C ALA A 154 -0.51 -26.06 8.97
N LEU A 155 -0.73 -26.25 7.67
CA LEU A 155 -0.88 -27.57 7.04
C LEU A 155 0.48 -28.25 6.85
N VAL A 156 1.52 -27.54 6.40
CA VAL A 156 2.89 -28.07 6.33
C VAL A 156 3.38 -28.53 7.71
N ALA A 157 3.14 -27.73 8.75
CA ALA A 157 3.48 -28.08 10.14
C ALA A 157 2.75 -29.35 10.65
N ARG A 158 1.68 -29.78 9.96
CA ARG A 158 0.93 -31.03 10.21
C ARG A 158 1.34 -32.18 9.29
N GLY A 159 2.36 -31.99 8.45
CA GLY A 159 2.91 -33.01 7.54
C GLY A 159 2.17 -33.14 6.21
N TRP A 160 1.35 -32.15 5.82
CA TRP A 160 0.76 -32.10 4.48
C TRP A 160 1.81 -31.71 3.44
N LYS A 161 1.70 -32.25 2.22
CA LYS A 161 2.58 -31.91 1.10
C LYS A 161 2.17 -30.59 0.46
N GLU A 162 3.15 -29.87 -0.06
CA GLU A 162 2.96 -28.57 -0.72
C GLU A 162 1.97 -28.66 -1.90
N ASP A 163 2.13 -29.66 -2.77
CA ASP A 163 1.22 -29.90 -3.92
C ASP A 163 -0.23 -30.16 -3.49
N ASP A 164 -0.43 -30.90 -2.40
CA ASP A 164 -1.76 -31.21 -1.87
C ASP A 164 -2.39 -30.00 -1.18
N ILE A 165 -1.59 -29.13 -0.57
CA ILE A 165 -2.02 -27.83 -0.02
C ILE A 165 -2.40 -26.89 -1.16
N ALA A 166 -1.56 -26.76 -2.19
CA ALA A 166 -1.81 -25.88 -3.33
C ALA A 166 -3.13 -26.22 -4.03
N ARG A 167 -3.38 -27.52 -4.27
CA ARG A 167 -4.65 -28.01 -4.81
C ARG A 167 -5.83 -27.74 -3.88
N LEU A 168 -5.67 -27.95 -2.56
CA LEU A 168 -6.73 -27.64 -1.60
C LEU A 168 -7.07 -26.15 -1.56
N MET A 169 -6.10 -25.25 -1.71
CA MET A 169 -6.36 -23.81 -1.70
C MET A 169 -7.13 -23.37 -2.95
N ASP A 170 -6.76 -23.91 -4.12
CA ASP A 170 -7.45 -23.72 -5.40
C ASP A 170 -8.90 -24.27 -5.36
N GLU A 171 -9.09 -25.49 -4.86
CA GLU A 171 -10.41 -26.09 -4.62
C GLU A 171 -11.29 -25.27 -3.63
N CYS A 172 -10.66 -24.55 -2.70
CA CYS A 172 -11.33 -23.63 -1.77
C CYS A 172 -11.63 -22.23 -2.38
N GLY A 173 -11.13 -21.94 -3.58
CA GLY A 173 -11.29 -20.64 -4.23
C GLY A 173 -10.44 -19.51 -3.61
N PHE A 174 -9.32 -19.84 -2.95
CA PHE A 174 -8.34 -18.81 -2.57
C PHE A 174 -7.53 -18.40 -3.80
N GLU A 175 -7.45 -17.09 -4.05
CA GLU A 175 -6.58 -16.56 -5.11
C GLU A 175 -5.13 -16.98 -4.87
N PRO A 176 -4.45 -17.60 -5.87
CA PRO A 176 -3.06 -17.99 -5.72
C PRO A 176 -2.18 -16.75 -5.57
N PRO A 177 -1.21 -16.76 -4.64
CA PRO A 177 -0.27 -15.64 -4.52
C PRO A 177 0.63 -15.48 -5.75
N LEU A 178 1.23 -14.29 -5.90
CA LEU A 178 2.34 -14.02 -6.84
C LEU A 178 3.62 -14.89 -6.53
N ALA A 179 4.75 -14.65 -7.24
CA ALA A 179 5.12 -15.68 -8.21
C ALA A 179 6.52 -15.61 -8.98
N VAL A 180 6.73 -16.40 -10.08
CA VAL A 180 7.83 -16.38 -11.14
C VAL A 180 7.52 -16.89 -12.63
N GLY A 181 6.92 -16.10 -13.57
CA GLY A 181 6.44 -16.39 -14.99
C GLY A 181 5.00 -16.98 -15.19
N GLU A 182 4.00 -16.42 -15.90
CA GLU A 182 3.90 -16.01 -17.34
C GLU A 182 3.19 -14.65 -17.66
N ASP A 183 3.35 -14.18 -18.90
CA ASP A 183 2.90 -12.88 -19.46
C ASP A 183 1.36 -12.74 -19.61
N PRO A 184 0.71 -11.62 -19.21
CA PRO A 184 -0.74 -11.41 -19.38
C PRO A 184 -1.17 -11.06 -20.82
N ALA A 185 -0.33 -11.32 -21.82
CA ALA A 185 -0.47 -10.83 -23.20
C ALA A 185 -0.65 -11.93 -24.28
N THR A 186 -1.39 -13.01 -23.97
CA THR A 186 -1.90 -13.94 -24.99
C THR A 186 -3.42 -14.14 -24.84
N PRO A 187 -4.25 -13.60 -25.76
CA PRO A 187 -5.69 -13.85 -25.76
C PRO A 187 -5.99 -15.29 -26.18
N ASP A 188 -6.97 -15.89 -25.52
CA ASP A 188 -7.44 -17.28 -25.73
C ASP A 188 -7.97 -17.49 -27.18
N PRO A 189 -7.35 -18.39 -27.97
CA PRO A 189 -7.77 -18.67 -29.34
C PRO A 189 -8.92 -19.71 -29.43
N ALA A 190 -9.90 -19.66 -28.51
CA ALA A 190 -10.97 -20.67 -28.43
C ALA A 190 -12.39 -20.12 -28.14
N SER A 191 -12.81 -19.05 -28.82
CA SER A 191 -14.24 -18.71 -28.97
C SER A 191 -14.70 -18.88 -30.42
N PRO A 192 -15.50 -19.91 -30.76
CA PRO A 192 -16.00 -20.08 -32.11
C PRO A 192 -17.09 -19.04 -32.41
N THR A 193 -16.81 -18.11 -33.32
CA THR A 193 -17.81 -17.17 -33.84
C THR A 193 -18.85 -17.92 -34.65
N THR A 194 -20.13 -17.68 -34.35
CA THR A 194 -21.26 -18.27 -35.06
C THR A 194 -21.56 -17.49 -36.35
N GLU A 195 -21.47 -18.15 -37.50
CA GLU A 195 -22.18 -17.85 -38.76
C GLU A 195 -22.64 -19.16 -39.42
#